data_AF-A0A4P8L3G5-F1
#
_entry.id   AF-A0A4P8L3G5-F1
#
_cell.length_a   1.000
_cell.length_b   1.000
_cell.length_c   1.000
_cell.angle_alpha   90.00
_cell.angle_beta   90.00
_cell.angle_gamma   90.00
#
_symmetry.space_group_name_H-M   'P 1'
#
loop_
_entity.id
_entity.type
_entity.pdbx_description
1 polymer ?
#
loop_
_entity_poly.entity_id
_entity_poly.type
_entity_poly.pdbx_seq_one_letter_code
_entity_poly.pdbx_strand_id
1 'polypeptide(L)' 'MPGETRKLADKNFKLLKENSSHPSLQFKKIGELWSARVDQAHRALAVEDGEDFIWVWVGTHDEYERILKGR' A
#
# COMPACT_ATOMS: atom_id res chain seq x y z
N MET A 1 -12.73 8.33 -4.50
CA MET A 1 -11.37 8.92 -4.50
C MET A 1 -11.26 9.91 -5.65
N PRO A 2 -10.76 11.14 -5.42
CA PRO A 2 -10.49 12.09 -6.48
C PRO A 2 -9.44 11.54 -7.46
N GLY A 3 -9.48 11.99 -8.72
CA GLY A 3 -8.71 11.40 -9.82
C GLY A 3 -7.19 11.45 -9.64
N GLU A 4 -6.67 12.42 -8.89
CA GLU A 4 -5.22 12.56 -8.64
C GLU A 4 -4.68 11.47 -7.71
N THR A 5 -5.40 11.13 -6.64
CA THR A 5 -5.04 10.02 -5.75
C THR A 5 -5.02 8.70 -6.51
N ARG A 6 -5.97 8.48 -7.43
CA ARG A 6 -6.00 7.26 -8.25
C ARG A 6 -4.76 7.17 -9.15
N LYS A 7 -4.37 8.27 -9.82
CA LYS A 7 -3.14 8.32 -10.63
C LYS A 7 -1.88 8.05 -9.81
N LEU A 8 -1.80 8.59 -8.59
CA LEU A 8 -0.68 8.33 -7.68
C LEU A 8 -0.65 6.87 -7.21
N ALA A 9 -1.81 6.30 -6.91
CA ALA A 9 -1.93 4.88 -6.60
C ALA A 9 -1.46 4.01 -7.78
N ASP A 10 -1.92 4.29 -9.00
CA ASP A 10 -1.51 3.57 -10.21
C ASP A 10 0.01 3.68 -10.47
N LYS A 11 0.58 4.87 -10.27
CA LYS A 11 2.03 5.09 -10.43
C LYS A 11 2.84 4.27 -9.41
N ASN A 12 2.45 4.30 -8.14
CA ASN A 12 3.18 3.55 -7.11
C ASN A 12 2.95 2.05 -7.20
N PHE A 13 1.78 1.62 -7.69
CA PHE A 13 1.53 0.22 -7.98
C PHE A 13 2.45 -0.28 -9.11
N LYS A 14 2.64 0.51 -10.17
CA LYS A 14 3.64 0.20 -11.21
C LYS A 14 5.06 0.17 -10.64
N LEU A 15 5.43 1.15 -9.80
CA LEU A 15 6.74 1.17 -9.15
C LEU A 15 6.97 -0.06 -8.27
N LEU A 16 5.94 -0.53 -7.54
CA LEU A 16 6.02 -1.75 -6.73
C LEU A 16 6.26 -2.99 -7.60
N LYS A 17 5.58 -3.10 -8.76
CA LYS A 17 5.79 -4.21 -9.71
C LYS A 17 7.19 -4.22 -10.31
N GLU A 18 7.74 -3.04 -10.59
CA GLU A 18 9.09 -2.90 -11.16
C GLU A 18 10.18 -3.06 -10.11
N ASN A 19 9.97 -2.54 -8.89
CA ASN A 19 10.92 -2.56 -7.80
C ASN A 19 10.21 -2.49 -6.44
N SER A 20 9.88 -3.67 -5.90
CA SER A 20 9.23 -3.79 -4.59
C SER A 20 10.09 -3.30 -3.43
N SER A 21 11.42 -3.29 -3.61
CA SER A 21 12.41 -2.81 -2.63
C SER A 21 12.65 -1.30 -2.70
N HIS A 22 11.89 -0.56 -3.52
CA HIS A 22 12.11 0.88 -3.66
C HIS A 22 11.84 1.61 -2.33
N PRO A 23 12.80 2.39 -1.78
CA PRO A 23 12.67 2.98 -0.44
C PRO A 23 11.46 3.90 -0.25
N SER A 24 10.99 4.55 -1.32
CA SER A 24 9.81 5.43 -1.26
C SER A 24 8.51 4.68 -0.98
N LEU A 25 8.42 3.41 -1.39
CA LEU A 25 7.25 2.58 -1.15
C LEU A 25 7.16 2.17 0.31
N GLN A 26 8.27 2.18 1.06
CA GLN A 26 8.32 1.68 2.44
C GLN A 26 7.59 0.34 2.60
N PHE A 27 7.77 -0.55 1.62
CA PHE A 27 7.03 -1.79 1.54
C PHE A 27 7.50 -2.73 2.65
N LYS A 28 6.60 -3.07 3.57
CA LYS A 28 6.95 -3.83 4.78
C LYS A 28 5.80 -4.69 5.29
N LYS A 29 6.14 -5.80 5.93
CA LYS A 29 5.18 -6.67 6.62
C LYS A 29 4.71 -6.02 7.93
N ILE A 30 3.41 -6.07 8.18
CA ILE A 30 2.70 -5.55 9.35
C ILE A 30 1.68 -6.60 9.83
N GLY A 31 2.14 -7.55 10.63
CA GLY A 31 1.36 -8.72 11.01
C GLY A 31 1.22 -9.69 9.83
N GLU A 32 0.00 -10.09 9.50
CA GLU A 32 -0.30 -10.95 8.34
C GLU A 32 -0.44 -10.17 7.01
N LEU A 33 -0.44 -8.85 7.06
CA LEU A 33 -0.55 -7.99 5.88
C LEU A 33 0.79 -7.34 5.55
N TRP A 34 0.88 -6.78 4.36
CA TRP A 34 1.97 -5.94 3.91
C TRP A 34 1.44 -4.53 3.66
N SER A 35 2.22 -3.50 4.02
CA SER A 35 1.88 -2.10 3.82
C SER A 35 2.80 -1.48 2.78
N ALA A 36 2.23 -0.74 1.84
CA ALA A 36 2.95 0.14 0.92
C ALA A 36 2.50 1.60 1.07
N ARG A 37 3.45 2.52 0.95
CA ARG A 37 3.22 3.96 0.86
C ARG A 37 2.87 4.33 -0.57
N VAL A 38 1.68 4.90 -0.74
CA VAL A 38 1.22 5.46 -2.01
C VAL A 38 1.63 6.93 -2.10
N ASP A 39 1.33 7.72 -1.08
CA ASP A 39 1.85 9.08 -0.94
C ASP A 39 2.00 9.44 0.55
N GLN A 40 2.19 10.71 0.88
CA GLN A 40 2.28 11.13 2.28
C GLN A 40 1.02 10.76 3.09
N ALA A 41 -0.16 10.91 2.49
CA ALA A 41 -1.47 10.77 3.12
C ALA A 41 -2.17 9.42 2.85
N HIS A 42 -1.66 8.57 1.95
CA HIS A 42 -2.31 7.32 1.56
C HIS A 42 -1.41 6.09 1.72
N ARG A 43 -2.04 4.96 2.06
CA ARG A 43 -1.41 3.65 2.19
C ARG A 43 -2.18 2.61 1.38
N ALA A 44 -1.48 1.55 1.00
CA ALA A 44 -2.07 0.35 0.46
C ALA A 44 -1.73 -0.84 1.37
N LEU A 45 -2.66 -1.77 1.48
CA LEU A 45 -2.47 -3.05 2.17
C LEU A 45 -2.50 -4.17 1.15
N ALA A 46 -1.61 -5.14 1.32
CA ALA A 46 -1.51 -6.31 0.49
C ALA A 46 -1.45 -7.59 1.32
N VAL A 47 -1.93 -8.68 0.73
CA VAL A 47 -1.70 -10.04 1.22
C VAL A 47 -0.58 -10.68 0.39
N GLU A 48 0.20 -11.52 1.04
CA GLU A 48 1.23 -12.34 0.40
C GLU A 48 0.56 -13.59 -0.20
N ASP A 49 0.76 -13.84 -1.49
CA ASP A 49 0.23 -14.98 -2.23
C ASP A 49 1.39 -15.67 -2.98
N GLY A 50 2.02 -16.64 -2.32
CA GLY A 50 3.24 -17.26 -2.84
C GLY A 50 4.39 -16.27 -2.91
N GLU A 51 4.87 -16.01 -4.13
CA GLU A 51 5.93 -15.00 -4.40
C GLU A 51 5.35 -13.62 -4.76
N ASP A 52 4.02 -13.51 -4.84
CA ASP A 52 3.30 -12.31 -5.26
C ASP A 52 2.64 -11.57 -4.09
N PHE A 53 2.25 -10.31 -4.35
CA PHE A 53 1.51 -9.48 -3.39
C PHE A 53 0.23 -8.92 -4.02
N ILE A 54 -0.91 -9.23 -3.41
CA ILE A 54 -2.23 -8.80 -3.88
C ILE A 54 -2.70 -7.62 -3.03
N TRP A 55 -2.91 -6.46 -3.65
CA TRP A 55 -3.46 -5.28 -2.96
C TRP A 55 -4.94 -5.48 -2.67
N VAL A 56 -5.30 -5.49 -1.39
CA VAL A 56 -6.67 -5.71 -0.92
C VAL A 56 -7.34 -4.42 -0.46
N TRP A 57 -6.56 -3.36 -0.22
CA TRP A 57 -7.08 -2.09 0.25
C TRP A 57 -6.15 -0.93 -0.11
N VAL A 58 -6.73 0.23 -0.41
CA VAL A 58 -6.02 1.51 -0.55
C VAL A 58 -6.88 2.59 0.08
N GLY A 59 -6.29 3.43 0.92
CA GLY A 59 -7.00 4.51 1.58
C GLY A 59 -6.08 5.47 2.30
N THR A 60 -6.68 6.35 3.10
CA THR A 60 -5.95 7.39 3.83
C THR A 60 -5.13 6.80 4.98
N HIS A 61 -4.13 7.55 5.44
CA HIS A 61 -3.33 7.16 6.59
C HIS A 61 -4.20 6.99 7.85
N ASP A 62 -5.22 7.83 8.04
CA ASP A 62 -6.13 7.73 9.18
C ASP A 62 -6.96 6.45 9.13
N GLU A 63 -7.48 6.07 7.97
CA GLU A 63 -8.19 4.79 7.80
C GLU A 63 -7.25 3.60 8.01
N TYR A 64 -6.03 3.68 7.50
CA TYR A 64 -4.98 2.69 7.74
C TYR A 64 -4.71 2.51 9.23
N GLU A 65 -4.54 3.60 9.98
CA GLU A 65 -4.31 3.56 11.43
C GLU A 65 -5.51 2.96 12.17
N ARG A 66 -6.75 3.22 11.70
CA ARG A 66 -7.96 2.60 12.27
C ARG A 66 -8.01 1.09 12.02
N ILE A 67 -7.68 0.65 10.79
CA ILE A 67 -7.59 -0.78 10.46
C ILE A 67 -6.55 -1.47 11.35
N LEU A 68 -5.41 -0.81 11.58
CA LEU A 68 -4.37 -1.35 12.45
C LEU A 68 -4.75 -1.40 13.93
N LYS A 69 -5.48 -0.39 14.42
CA LYS A 69 -5.92 -0.34 15.83
C LYS A 69 -7.08 -1.28 16.14
N GLY A 70 -7.88 -1.64 15.13
CA GLY A 70 -9.00 -2.57 15.27
C GLY A 70 -8.60 -4.05 15.15
N ARG A 71 -7.30 -4.33 15.00
CA ARG A 71 -6.71 -5.66 14.96
C ARG A 71 -6.07 -5.99 16.30
#